data_AF-A0A151KY59-F1
#
_entry.id   AF-A0A151KY59-F1
#
_cell.length_a   1.000
_cell.length_b   1.000
_cell.length_c   1.000
_cell.angle_alpha   90.00
_cell.angle_beta   90.00
_cell.angle_gamma   90.00
#
_symmetry.space_group_name_H-M   'P 1'
#
loop_
_entity.id
_entity.type
_entity.pdbx_description
1 polymer ?
#
loop_
_entity_poly.entity_id
_entity_poly.type
_entity_poly.pdbx_seq_one_letter_code
_entity_poly.pdbx_strand_id
1 'polypeptide(L)'
;MFVTTTPVHLDPLVTRASIERLVALEPNFMYLPHHGPVQWTAANVRLLLASLDSFVAIAEQHASPLEGRHQYIAAAILEWLTAKLATINQVADLQQARAWLATDADFNTQGLKVKLDKSKLL
;
A
#
# COMPACT_ATOMS: atom_id res chain seq x y z
N MET A 1 6.22 -4.45 -5.35
CA MET A 1 6.23 -4.43 -3.88
C MET A 1 5.42 -3.24 -3.43
N PHE A 2 4.53 -3.40 -2.45
CA PHE A 2 3.74 -2.34 -1.84
C PHE A 2 3.57 -2.63 -0.33
N VAL A 3 3.20 -1.63 0.46
CA VAL A 3 2.95 -1.81 1.90
C VAL A 3 1.61 -2.50 2.15
N THR A 4 1.50 -3.26 3.23
CA THR A 4 0.22 -3.65 3.80
C THR A 4 -0.14 -2.68 4.93
N THR A 5 -1.39 -2.22 5.00
CA THR A 5 -1.89 -1.34 6.07
C THR A 5 -2.62 -2.11 7.19
N THR A 6 -2.61 -3.44 7.12
CA THR A 6 -3.05 -4.34 8.18
C THR A 6 -1.83 -4.83 8.97
N PRO A 7 -1.87 -4.88 10.32
CA PRO A 7 -2.99 -4.61 11.23
C PRO A 7 -3.28 -3.10 11.46
N VAL A 8 -4.49 -2.81 11.99
CA VAL A 8 -5.08 -1.46 12.23
C VAL A 8 -4.27 -0.49 13.13
N HIS A 9 -3.10 -0.92 13.60
CA HIS A 9 -2.16 -0.12 14.38
C HIS A 9 -1.08 0.54 13.53
N LEU A 10 -1.12 0.35 12.20
CA LEU A 10 -0.12 0.88 11.29
C LEU A 10 -0.23 2.41 11.18
N ASP A 11 0.72 3.11 11.78
CA ASP A 11 0.92 4.55 11.64
C ASP A 11 1.86 4.81 10.45
N PRO A 12 1.42 5.51 9.38
CA PRO A 12 2.25 5.75 8.21
C PRO A 12 3.56 6.49 8.49
N LEU A 13 3.59 7.40 9.47
CA LEU A 13 4.82 8.11 9.82
C LEU A 13 5.81 7.15 10.48
N VAL A 14 5.33 6.30 11.39
CA VAL A 14 6.16 5.28 12.05
C VAL A 14 6.61 4.21 11.05
N THR A 15 5.74 3.80 10.13
CA THR A 15 6.07 2.85 9.06
C THR A 15 7.14 3.40 8.13
N ARG A 16 7.01 4.65 7.68
CA ARG A 16 8.03 5.34 6.89
C ARG A 16 9.38 5.36 7.62
N ALA A 17 9.41 5.83 8.86
CA ALA A 17 10.63 5.90 9.65
C ALA A 17 11.27 4.51 9.85
N SER A 18 10.44 3.47 10.02
CA SER A 18 10.90 2.09 10.14
C SER A 18 11.53 1.59 8.83
N ILE A 19 10.91 1.86 7.68
CA ILE A 19 11.47 1.53 6.36
C ILE A 19 12.79 2.27 6.15
N GLU A 20 12.82 3.58 6.40
CA GLU A 20 14.03 4.41 6.23
C GLU A 20 15.18 3.94 7.12
N ARG A 21 14.89 3.52 8.36
CA ARG A 21 15.87 2.91 9.25
C ARG A 21 16.44 1.61 8.68
N LEU A 22 15.61 0.75 8.07
CA LEU A 22 16.06 -0.49 7.46
C LEU A 22 16.87 -0.23 6.19
N VAL A 23 16.50 0.79 5.39
CA VAL A 23 17.28 1.23 4.22
C VAL A 23 18.68 1.67 4.63
N ALA A 24 18.83 2.41 5.74
CA ALA A 24 20.11 2.92 6.22
C ALA A 24 21.11 1.82 6.64
N LEU A 25 20.64 0.57 6.79
CA LEU A 25 21.52 -0.58 7.06
C LEU A 25 22.14 -1.17 5.79
N GLU A 26 21.81 -0.62 4.61
CA GLU A 26 22.28 -1.07 3.30
C GLU A 26 22.21 -2.60 3.10
N PRO A 27 21.05 -3.25 3.38
CA PRO A 27 20.96 -4.70 3.28
C PRO A 27 21.00 -5.14 1.81
N ASN A 28 21.57 -6.31 1.54
CA ASN A 28 21.46 -6.95 0.23
C ASN A 28 20.07 -7.56 0.00
N PHE A 29 19.46 -8.11 1.06
CA PHE A 29 18.17 -8.79 1.03
C PHE A 29 17.34 -8.45 2.27
N MET A 30 16.02 -8.41 2.08
CA MET A 30 15.05 -8.32 3.16
C MET A 30 14.20 -9.59 3.20
N TYR A 31 13.99 -10.14 4.39
CA TYR A 31 13.12 -11.30 4.61
C TYR A 31 11.76 -10.81 5.06
N LEU A 32 10.74 -11.06 4.24
CA LEU A 32 9.37 -10.65 4.52
C LEU A 32 8.60 -11.80 5.18
N PRO A 33 7.67 -11.51 6.10
CA PRO A 33 6.78 -12.52 6.63
C PRO A 33 6.03 -13.22 5.48
N HIS A 34 5.97 -14.55 5.52
CA HIS A 34 5.24 -15.39 4.55
C HIS A 34 5.74 -15.34 3.09
N HIS A 35 6.86 -14.66 2.82
CA HIS A 35 7.51 -14.63 1.51
C HIS A 35 8.99 -14.99 1.60
N GLY A 36 9.60 -15.28 0.44
CA GLY A 36 11.04 -15.48 0.35
C GLY A 36 11.86 -14.19 0.50
N PRO A 37 13.20 -14.28 0.50
CA PRO A 37 14.06 -13.11 0.50
C PRO A 37 13.81 -12.27 -0.76
N VAL A 38 13.73 -10.96 -0.58
CA VAL A 38 13.62 -10.00 -1.67
C VAL A 38 14.89 -9.17 -1.71
N GLN A 39 15.49 -9.06 -2.90
CA GLN A 39 16.65 -8.19 -3.08
C GLN A 39 16.24 -6.74 -2.77
N TRP A 40 17.01 -6.12 -1.89
CA TRP A 40 16.76 -4.74 -1.52
C TRP A 40 17.39 -3.81 -2.55
N THR A 41 16.55 -3.19 -3.37
CA THR A 41 16.98 -2.27 -4.43
C THR A 41 16.37 -0.90 -4.20
N ALA A 42 17.04 0.16 -4.66
CA ALA A 42 16.50 1.52 -4.58
C ALA A 42 15.13 1.65 -5.27
N ALA A 43 14.88 0.87 -6.33
CA ALA A 43 13.58 0.82 -7.00
C ALA A 43 12.49 0.21 -6.09
N ASN A 44 12.78 -0.91 -5.41
CA ASN A 44 11.84 -1.54 -4.48
C ASN A 44 11.51 -0.61 -3.30
N VAL A 45 12.52 0.06 -2.73
CA VAL A 45 12.34 1.04 -1.64
C VAL A 45 11.44 2.18 -2.08
N ARG A 46 11.73 2.80 -3.23
CA ARG A 46 10.92 3.90 -3.76
C ARG A 46 9.47 3.46 -4.00
N LEU A 47 9.26 2.27 -4.55
CA LEU A 47 7.92 1.77 -4.79
C LEU A 47 7.16 1.48 -3.50
N LEU A 48 7.84 0.93 -2.49
CA LEU A 48 7.27 0.67 -1.17
C LEU A 48 6.84 1.97 -0.49
N LEU A 49 7.72 2.98 -0.42
CA LEU A 49 7.40 4.29 0.16
C LEU A 49 6.30 5.00 -0.64
N ALA A 50 6.35 4.96 -1.98
CA ALA A 50 5.32 5.57 -2.81
C ALA A 50 3.93 4.92 -2.61
N SER A 51 3.88 3.60 -2.36
CA SER A 51 2.62 2.93 -2.04
C SER A 51 2.03 3.42 -0.71
N LEU A 52 2.87 3.61 0.30
CA LEU A 52 2.44 4.14 1.60
C LEU A 52 1.81 5.53 1.46
N ASP A 53 2.51 6.45 0.79
CA ASP A 53 2.01 7.81 0.59
C ASP A 53 0.73 7.83 -0.22
N SER A 54 0.68 7.04 -1.30
CA SER A 54 -0.47 7.00 -2.20
C SER A 54 -1.70 6.42 -1.51
N PHE A 55 -1.55 5.36 -0.72
CA PHE A 55 -2.66 4.73 -0.02
C PHE A 55 -3.24 5.65 1.05
N VAL A 56 -2.39 6.36 1.79
CA VAL A 56 -2.83 7.37 2.76
C VAL A 56 -3.56 8.52 2.06
N ALA A 57 -2.98 9.07 0.99
CA ALA A 57 -3.60 10.15 0.23
C ALA A 57 -4.97 9.74 -0.36
N ILE A 58 -5.07 8.53 -0.92
CA ILE A 58 -6.34 7.98 -1.43
C ILE A 58 -7.38 7.90 -0.30
N ALA A 59 -6.99 7.38 0.87
CA ALA A 59 -7.89 7.29 2.00
C ALA A 59 -8.40 8.67 2.46
N GLU A 60 -7.49 9.65 2.55
CA GLU A 60 -7.82 11.03 2.95
C GLU A 60 -8.73 11.73 1.94
N GLN A 61 -8.48 11.57 0.63
CA GLN A 61 -9.33 12.11 -0.45
C GLN A 61 -10.77 11.59 -0.36
N HIS A 62 -10.95 10.35 0.10
CA HIS A 62 -12.26 9.72 0.28
C HIS A 62 -12.71 9.69 1.75
N ALA A 63 -12.20 10.58 2.60
CA ALA A 63 -12.62 10.66 4.01
C ALA A 63 -14.10 11.06 4.18
N SER A 64 -14.72 11.63 3.14
CA SER A 64 -16.14 11.99 3.04
C SER A 64 -16.59 11.91 1.57
N PRO A 65 -17.84 11.53 1.25
CA PRO A 65 -18.88 11.04 2.16
C PRO A 65 -18.56 9.64 2.73
N LEU A 66 -19.23 9.25 3.82
CA LEU A 66 -19.04 7.94 4.45
C LEU A 66 -19.70 6.80 3.65
N GLU A 67 -20.80 7.10 2.96
CA GLU A 67 -21.47 6.16 2.06
C GLU A 67 -20.57 5.85 0.86
N GLY A 68 -20.44 4.58 0.49
CA GLY A 68 -19.59 4.16 -0.62
C GLY A 68 -18.07 4.27 -0.37
N ARG A 69 -17.63 4.86 0.75
CA ARG A 69 -16.23 5.16 1.07
C ARG A 69 -15.31 3.96 0.88
N HIS A 70 -15.75 2.78 1.35
CA HIS A 70 -14.96 1.56 1.21
C HIS A 70 -14.74 1.20 -0.27
N GLN A 71 -15.82 1.19 -1.06
CA GLN A 71 -15.73 0.89 -2.48
C GLN A 71 -14.83 1.89 -3.22
N TYR A 72 -14.94 3.18 -2.90
CA TYR A 72 -14.11 4.21 -3.54
C TYR A 72 -12.62 4.06 -3.22
N ILE A 73 -12.26 3.86 -1.94
CA ILE A 73 -10.87 3.65 -1.54
C ILE A 73 -10.31 2.37 -2.16
N ALA A 74 -11.05 1.26 -2.10
CA ALA A 74 -10.60 -0.02 -2.65
C ALA A 74 -10.41 0.05 -4.17
N ALA A 75 -11.33 0.69 -4.89
CA ALA A 75 -11.21 0.89 -6.33
C ALA A 75 -9.99 1.75 -6.70
N ALA A 76 -9.75 2.84 -5.95
CA ALA A 76 -8.61 3.72 -6.18
C ALA A 76 -7.27 3.03 -5.87
N ILE A 77 -7.19 2.23 -4.79
CA ILE A 77 -6.00 1.43 -4.49
C ILE A 77 -5.75 0.38 -5.59
N LEU A 78 -6.79 -0.32 -6.04
CA LEU A 78 -6.68 -1.32 -7.10
C LEU A 78 -6.17 -0.68 -8.41
N GLU A 79 -6.71 0.47 -8.77
CA GLU A 79 -6.27 1.21 -9.95
C GLU A 79 -4.80 1.65 -9.81
N TRP A 80 -4.40 2.19 -8.66
CA TRP A 80 -3.02 2.53 -8.40
C TRP A 80 -2.08 1.32 -8.55
N LEU A 81 -2.43 0.18 -7.95
CA LEU A 81 -1.63 -1.05 -8.01
C LEU A 81 -1.47 -1.54 -9.45
N THR A 82 -2.55 -1.56 -10.23
CA THR A 82 -2.54 -2.03 -11.62
C THR A 82 -1.79 -1.06 -12.54
N ALA A 83 -1.91 0.25 -12.32
CA ALA A 83 -1.12 1.25 -13.03
C ALA A 83 0.38 1.08 -12.77
N LYS A 84 0.78 0.84 -11.50
CA LYS A 84 2.19 0.55 -11.18
C LYS A 84 2.66 -0.75 -11.81
N LEU A 85 1.85 -1.81 -11.80
CA LEU A 85 2.20 -3.06 -12.48
C LEU A 85 2.45 -2.83 -13.97
N ALA A 86 1.60 -2.08 -14.66
CA ALA A 86 1.77 -1.76 -16.08
C ALA A 86 3.10 -1.04 -16.38
N THR A 87 3.57 -0.19 -15.46
CA THR A 87 4.88 0.49 -15.62
C THR A 87 6.08 -0.45 -15.43
N ILE A 88 5.93 -1.53 -14.66
CA ILE A 88 7.00 -2.48 -14.35
C ILE A 88 7.00 -3.65 -15.34
N ASN A 89 5.81 -4.10 -15.76
CA ASN A 89 5.60 -5.19 -16.68
C ASN A 89 4.56 -4.76 -17.75
N GLN A 90 5.07 -4.29 -18.89
CA GLN A 90 4.25 -3.76 -19.98
C GLN A 90 3.41 -4.83 -20.71
N VAL A 91 3.78 -6.11 -20.56
CA VAL A 91 3.04 -7.24 -21.16
C VAL A 91 2.09 -7.92 -20.17
N ALA A 92 1.91 -7.33 -18.98
CA ALA A 92 0.98 -7.87 -17.99
C ALA A 92 -0.47 -7.79 -18.47
N ASP A 93 -1.21 -8.88 -18.27
CA ASP A 93 -2.66 -8.86 -18.39
C ASP A 93 -3.26 -8.09 -17.20
N LEU A 94 -3.67 -6.84 -17.47
CA LEU A 94 -4.21 -5.96 -16.43
C LEU A 94 -5.62 -6.35 -15.97
N GLN A 95 -6.36 -7.16 -16.75
CA GLN A 95 -7.63 -7.69 -16.31
C GLN A 95 -7.41 -8.79 -15.27
N GLN A 96 -6.50 -9.73 -15.57
CA GLN A 96 -6.12 -10.78 -14.63
C GLN A 96 -5.44 -10.19 -13.38
N ALA A 97 -4.59 -9.18 -13.55
CA ALA A 97 -3.96 -8.49 -12.42
C ALA A 97 -4.97 -7.83 -11.49
N ARG A 98 -6.03 -7.22 -12.03
CA ARG A 98 -7.13 -6.65 -11.22
C ARG A 98 -7.80 -7.73 -10.36
N ALA A 99 -8.05 -8.91 -10.93
CA ALA A 99 -8.63 -10.02 -10.18
C ALA A 99 -7.73 -10.49 -9.03
N TRP A 100 -6.42 -10.57 -9.24
CA TRP A 100 -5.47 -10.96 -8.20
C TRP A 100 -5.31 -9.90 -7.10
N LEU A 101 -5.23 -8.63 -7.48
CA LEU A 101 -4.94 -7.52 -6.56
C LEU A 101 -6.18 -6.99 -5.84
N ALA A 102 -7.38 -7.43 -6.20
CA ALA A 102 -8.63 -6.96 -5.58
C ALA A 102 -8.65 -7.23 -4.06
N THR A 103 -8.20 -8.41 -3.65
CA THR A 103 -8.13 -8.78 -2.22
C THR A 103 -7.11 -7.92 -1.47
N ASP A 104 -5.95 -7.63 -2.05
CA ASP A 104 -4.98 -6.72 -1.45
C ASP A 104 -5.55 -5.31 -1.29
N ALA A 105 -6.25 -4.80 -2.31
CA ALA A 105 -6.88 -3.49 -2.25
C ALA A 105 -7.96 -3.41 -1.17
N ASP A 106 -8.78 -4.46 -1.04
CA ASP A 106 -9.81 -4.55 0.00
C ASP A 106 -9.20 -4.56 1.41
N PHE A 107 -8.21 -5.43 1.66
CA PHE A 107 -7.56 -5.49 2.97
C PHE A 107 -6.87 -4.19 3.35
N ASN A 108 -6.16 -3.55 2.41
CA ASN A 108 -5.54 -2.26 2.68
C ASN A 108 -6.57 -1.16 2.98
N THR A 109 -7.73 -1.21 2.32
CA THR A 109 -8.84 -0.29 2.59
C THR A 109 -9.38 -0.45 4.01
N GLN A 110 -9.51 -1.69 4.50
CA GLN A 110 -9.98 -1.95 5.86
C GLN A 110 -9.05 -1.31 6.90
N GLY A 111 -7.72 -1.49 6.75
CA GLY A 111 -6.73 -0.88 7.64
C GLY A 111 -6.80 0.65 7.64
N LEU A 112 -6.89 1.25 6.45
CA LEU A 112 -6.95 2.71 6.27
C LEU A 112 -8.22 3.34 6.84
N LYS A 113 -9.37 2.69 6.69
CA LYS A 113 -10.64 3.19 7.24
C LYS A 113 -10.60 3.30 8.76
N VAL A 114 -10.04 2.30 9.45
CA VAL A 114 -9.89 2.35 10.91
C VAL A 114 -9.03 3.53 11.33
N LYS A 115 -7.98 3.86 10.56
CA LYS A 115 -7.16 5.05 10.80
C LYS A 115 -7.98 6.34 10.60
N LEU A 116 -8.69 6.48 9.47
CA LEU A 116 -9.52 7.66 9.19
C LEU A 116 -10.53 7.91 10.31
N ASP A 117 -11.14 6.85 10.83
CA ASP A 117 -12.14 6.95 11.89
C ASP A 117 -11.50 7.34 13.25
N LYS A 118 -10.27 6.91 13.52
CA LYS A 118 -9.49 7.36 14.71
C LYS A 118 -9.03 8.81 14.60
N SER A 119 -8.57 9.26 13.42
CA SER A 119 -8.10 10.64 13.20
C SER A 119 -9.21 11.70 13.35
N LYS A 120 -10.49 11.32 13.21
CA LYS A 120 -11.65 12.21 13.39
C LYS A 120 -12.13 12.32 14.85
N LEU A 121 -11.58 11.53 15.77
CA LEU A 121 -11.93 11.52 17.20
C LEU A 121 -11.00 12.41 18.05
N LEU A 122 -10.13 13.20 17.40
CA LEU A 122 -9.27 14.23 18.00
C LEU A 122 -9.62 15.59 17.39
#